data_AF-A0A8J3FUG0-F1
#
_entry.id   AF-A0A8J3FUG0-F1
#
_cell.length_a   1.000
_cell.length_b   1.000
_cell.length_c   1.000
_cell.angle_alpha   90.00
_cell.angle_beta   90.00
_cell.angle_gamma   90.00
#
_symmetry.space_group_name_H-M   'P 1'
#
loop_
_entity.id
_entity.type
_entity.pdbx_description
1 polymer ?
#
loop_
_entity_poly.entity_id
_entity_poly.type
_entity_poly.pdbx_seq_one_letter_code
_entity_poly.pdbx_strand_id
1 'polypeptide(L)' 'MVAPRPITEILTEVLRSVPAANPPLQERVAWLRRKTILLEEIAHHGGPEAAPALDRAANARAEAARIHRVSFPKP' A
#
# COMPACT_ATOMS: atom_id res chain seq x y z
N MET A 1 -5.15 15.36 -19.24
CA MET A 1 -3.99 14.48 -19.06
C MET A 1 -3.35 14.83 -17.73
N VAL A 2 -3.40 13.94 -16.73
CA VAL A 2 -2.72 14.16 -15.45
C VAL A 2 -1.26 13.76 -15.67
N ALA A 3 -0.32 14.66 -15.41
CA ALA A 3 1.10 14.37 -15.52
C ALA A 3 1.48 13.28 -14.48
N PRO A 4 2.37 12.33 -14.82
CA PRO A 4 2.82 11.33 -13.87
C PRO A 4 3.51 12.01 -12.68
N ARG A 5 3.07 11.66 -11.46
CA ARG A 5 3.64 12.22 -10.23
C ARG A 5 5.09 11.74 -10.06
N PRO A 6 6.01 12.60 -9.58
CA PRO A 6 7.35 12.17 -9.24
C PRO A 6 7.34 11.05 -8.19
N ILE A 7 8.19 10.03 -8.36
CA ILE A 7 8.34 8.91 -7.40
C ILE A 7 8.66 9.42 -5.99
N THR A 8 9.40 10.53 -5.87
CA THR A 8 9.73 11.18 -4.60
C THR A 8 8.50 11.72 -3.86
N GLU A 9 7.51 12.23 -4.59
CA GLU A 9 6.24 12.70 -4.02
C GLU A 9 5.43 11.52 -3.49
N ILE A 10 5.35 10.44 -4.28
CA ILE A 10 4.71 9.17 -3.93
C ILE A 10 5.34 8.57 -2.66
N LEU A 11 6.67 8.48 -2.58
CA LEU A 11 7.38 7.96 -1.41
C LEU A 11 7.14 8.80 -0.16
N THR A 12 7.09 10.13 -0.31
CA THR A 12 6.84 11.04 0.80
C THR A 12 5.41 10.88 1.33
N GLU A 13 4.43 10.66 0.44
CA GLU A 13 3.05 10.36 0.82
C GLU A 13 2.93 9.02 1.57
N VAL A 14 3.66 7.99 1.12
CA VAL A 14 3.73 6.69 1.83
C VAL A 14 4.22 6.88 3.26
N LEU A 15 5.34 7.59 3.44
CA LEU A 15 5.95 7.80 4.76
C LEU A 15 5.06 8.64 5.68
N ARG A 16 4.38 9.67 5.15
CA ARG A 16 3.42 10.47 5.93
C ARG A 16 2.16 9.72 6.29
N SER A 17 1.75 8.74 5.49
CA SER A 17 0.53 7.96 5.73
C SER A 17 0.70 6.87 6.78
N VAL A 18 1.92 6.62 7.28
CA VAL A 18 2.19 5.57 8.27
C VAL A 18 1.31 5.81 9.49
N PRO A 19 0.42 4.86 9.85
CA PRO A 19 -0.47 5.05 10.97
C PRO A 19 0.29 5.12 12.30
N ALA A 20 -0.34 5.72 13.31
CA ALA A 20 0.15 5.72 14.69
C ALA A 20 0.38 4.27 15.20
N ALA A 21 1.15 4.11 16.27
CA ALA A 21 1.34 2.79 16.89
C ALA A 21 -0.03 2.22 17.30
N ASN A 22 -0.41 1.08 16.72
CA ASN A 22 -1.72 0.42 16.89
C ASN A 22 -2.94 1.24 16.43
N PRO A 23 -3.06 1.54 15.12
CA PRO A 23 -4.24 2.21 14.61
C PRO A 23 -5.48 1.30 14.66
N PRO A 24 -6.69 1.87 14.64
CA PRO A 24 -7.90 1.11 14.37
C PRO A 24 -7.75 0.22 13.11
N LEU A 25 -8.36 -0.98 13.13
CA LEU A 25 -8.24 -1.94 12.02
C LEU A 25 -8.68 -1.36 10.67
N GLN A 26 -9.69 -0.50 10.66
CA GLN A 26 -10.17 0.18 9.46
C GLN A 26 -9.11 1.12 8.87
N GLU A 27 -8.43 1.90 9.72
CA GLU A 27 -7.33 2.77 9.31
C GLU A 27 -6.12 1.96 8.82
N ARG A 28 -5.81 0.84 9.49
CA ARG A 28 -4.75 -0.07 9.06
C ARG A 28 -5.02 -0.65 7.67
N VAL A 29 -6.26 -1.07 7.39
CA VAL A 29 -6.68 -1.58 6.08
C VAL A 29 -6.63 -0.49 5.02
N ALA A 30 -7.13 0.71 5.32
CA ALA A 30 -7.09 1.85 4.40
C ALA A 30 -5.64 2.26 4.06
N TRP A 31 -4.74 2.18 5.03
CA TRP A 31 -3.32 2.41 4.82
C TRP A 31 -2.68 1.32 3.94
N LEU A 32 -2.92 0.04 4.23
CA LEU A 32 -2.40 -1.08 3.43
C LEU A 32 -2.86 -1.02 1.97
N ARG A 33 -4.12 -0.64 1.72
CA ARG A 33 -4.65 -0.43 0.37
C ARG A 33 -3.93 0.70 -0.36
N ARG A 34 -3.76 1.86 0.28
CA ARG A 34 -3.00 2.98 -0.29
C ARG A 34 -1.55 2.60 -0.58
N LYS A 35 -0.89 1.92 0.36
CA LYS A 35 0.47 1.41 0.18
C LYS A 35 0.59 0.45 -1.02
N THR A 36 -0.43 -0.39 -1.27
CA THR A 36 -0.45 -1.30 -2.42
C THR A 36 -0.43 -0.53 -3.74
N ILE A 37 -1.34 0.44 -3.91
CA ILE A 37 -1.44 1.28 -5.12
C ILE A 37 -0.10 1.99 -5.40
N LEU A 38 0.50 2.57 -4.36
CA LEU A 38 1.75 3.34 -4.48
C LEU A 38 2.94 2.45 -4.85
N LEU A 39 2.99 1.22 -4.34
CA LEU A 39 4.02 0.24 -4.71
C LEU A 39 3.83 -0.27 -6.15
N GLU A 40 2.59 -0.41 -6.61
CA GLU A 40 2.27 -0.72 -8.02
C GLU A 40 2.68 0.44 -8.94
N GLU A 41 2.47 1.70 -8.54
CA GLU A 41 2.95 2.89 -9.27
C GLU A 41 4.49 2.93 -9.33
N ILE A 42 5.18 2.65 -8.22
CA ILE A 42 6.65 2.56 -8.18
C ILE A 42 7.15 1.46 -9.12
N ALA A 43 6.52 0.28 -9.12
CA ALA A 43 6.89 -0.79 -10.04
C ALA A 43 6.67 -0.41 -11.51
N HIS A 44 5.59 0.32 -11.80
CA HIS A 44 5.28 0.77 -13.16
C HIS A 44 6.27 1.82 -13.69
N HIS A 45 6.75 2.72 -12.82
CA HIS A 45 7.63 3.83 -13.21
C HIS A 45 9.13 3.59 -12.95
N GLY A 46 9.49 2.70 -12.04
CA GLY A 46 10.86 2.49 -11.57
C GLY A 46 11.69 1.48 -12.36
N GLY A 47 11.13 0.88 -13.41
CA GLY A 47 11.85 -0.10 -14.24
C GLY A 47 12.21 -1.39 -13.50
N PRO A 48 13.21 -2.17 -13.98
CA PRO A 48 13.55 -3.49 -13.44
C PRO A 48 13.94 -3.49 -11.95
N GLU A 49 14.55 -2.41 -11.46
CA GLU A 49 14.97 -2.27 -10.05
C GLU A 49 13.80 -2.16 -9.09
N ALA A 50 12.61 -1.80 -9.60
CA ALA A 50 11.39 -1.69 -8.82
C ALA A 50 10.59 -3.00 -8.74
N ALA A 51 11.09 -4.12 -9.29
CA ALA A 51 10.45 -5.44 -9.16
C ALA A 51 10.12 -5.82 -7.69
N PRO A 52 10.97 -5.55 -6.68
CA PRO A 52 10.63 -5.81 -5.27
C PRO A 52 9.42 -5.02 -4.75
N ALA A 53 8.99 -3.95 -5.44
CA ALA A 53 7.80 -3.20 -5.07
C ALA A 53 6.52 -4.02 -5.31
N LEU A 54 6.46 -4.84 -6.36
CA LEU A 54 5.33 -5.72 -6.64
C LEU A 54 5.15 -6.77 -5.53
N ASP A 55 6.24 -7.39 -5.07
CA ASP A 55 6.18 -8.34 -3.95
C ASP A 55 5.70 -7.68 -2.66
N ARG A 56 6.15 -6.45 -2.40
CA ARG A 56 5.69 -5.65 -1.25
C ARG A 56 4.22 -5.25 -1.38
N ALA A 57 3.74 -4.97 -2.59
CA ALA A 57 2.33 -4.67 -2.87
C ALA A 57 1.45 -5.89 -2.61
N ALA A 58 1.87 -7.06 -3.11
CA ALA A 58 1.19 -8.34 -2.88
C ALA A 58 1.09 -8.65 -1.37
N ASN A 59 2.18 -8.45 -0.63
CA ASN A 59 2.20 -8.63 0.83
C ASN A 59 1.24 -7.67 1.55
N ALA A 60 1.21 -6.40 1.17
CA ALA A 60 0.29 -5.42 1.75
C ALA A 60 -1.19 -5.78 1.48
N ARG A 61 -1.49 -6.26 0.27
CA ARG A 61 -2.81 -6.73 -0.13
C ARG A 61 -3.24 -7.97 0.65
N ALA A 62 -2.35 -8.94 0.82
CA ALA A 62 -2.59 -10.14 1.61
C ALA A 62 -2.87 -9.82 3.09
N GLU A 63 -2.12 -8.88 3.66
CA GLU A 63 -2.35 -8.42 5.03
C GLU A 63 -3.70 -7.71 5.19
N ALA A 64 -4.07 -6.84 4.22
CA ALA A 64 -5.39 -6.20 4.23
C ALA A 64 -6.54 -7.22 4.16
N ALA A 65 -6.37 -8.27 3.34
CA ALA A 65 -7.34 -9.36 3.22
C ALA A 65 -7.44 -10.19 4.51
N ARG A 66 -6.30 -10.44 5.18
CA ARG A 66 -6.25 -11.12 6.48
C ARG A 66 -7.03 -10.34 7.53
N ILE A 67 -6.78 -9.04 7.65
CA ILE A 67 -7.52 -8.18 8.60
C ILE A 67 -9.02 -8.22 8.28
N HIS A 68 -9.40 -8.09 7.01
CA HIS A 68 -10.80 -8.15 6.62
C HIS A 68 -11.47 -9.49 6.98
N ARG A 69 -10.77 -10.62 6.80
CA ARG A 69 -11.28 -11.96 7.15
C ARG A 69 -11.42 -12.17 8.65
N VAL A 70 -10.51 -11.63 9.45
CA VAL A 70 -10.56 -11.73 10.92
C VAL A 70 -11.65 -10.82 11.49
N SER A 71 -11.85 -9.64 10.92
CA SER A 71 -12.89 -8.70 11.36
C SER A 71 -14.30 -9.10 10.92
N PHE A 72 -14.42 -9.85 9.82
CA PHE A 72 -15.69 -10.36 9.29
C PHE A 72 -15.58 -11.85 8.97
N PRO A 73 -15.59 -12.73 9.99
CA PRO A 73 -15.71 -14.16 9.74
C PRO A 73 -17.03 -14.42 9.02
N LYS A 74 -16.99 -15.16 7.90
CA LYS A 74 -18.22 -15.68 7.28
C LYS A 74 -19.00 -16.50 8.32
N PRO A 75 -20.34 -16.40 8.36
CA PRO A 75 -21.18 -17.24 9.21
C PRO A 75 -21.07 -18.73 8.83
#